data_AF-A0A941CLY1-F1
#
_entry.id   AF-A0A941CLY1-F1
#
_cell.length_a   1.000
_cell.length_b   1.000
_cell.length_c   1.000
_cell.angle_alpha   90.00
_cell.angle_beta   90.00
_cell.angle_gamma   90.00
#
_symmetry.space_group_name_H-M   'P 1'
#
loop_
_entity.id
_entity.type
_entity.pdbx_description
1 polymer ?
#
loop_
_entity_poly.entity_id
_entity_poly.type
_entity_poly.pdbx_seq_one_letter_code
_entity_poly.pdbx_strand_id
1 'polypeptide(L)'
;MKVNLSMPNPALISIIRNPHQVITLDANFLIKPDRTVRRKNDFLFSTFQEIWLDPIFRSFSSLAVYESVWDEIIPGPSKNYIRMKHENIPSELIIHRDTELSPSEMALRNTIEERISPRTLYNSFLDNADDRGEVKTLCYLAVKGLLYFAAHDSNALQLIEKSKEWATGLDNIQAIRMYELMYYLFHQGEVQKENMKFLYKYRYHLTEYEKKENLPWNDFYQAMDRIYSSYFD
;
A
#
# COMPACT_ATOMS: atom_id res chain seq x y z
N MET A 1 -8.66 8.08 -6.67
CA MET A 1 -9.18 6.81 -6.11
C MET A 1 -10.44 7.11 -5.31
N LYS A 2 -11.48 6.27 -5.43
CA LYS A 2 -12.73 6.38 -4.67
C LYS A 2 -12.59 5.65 -3.34
N VAL A 3 -13.06 6.25 -2.24
CA VAL A 3 -13.11 5.62 -0.92
C VAL A 3 -14.32 4.69 -0.85
N ASN A 4 -14.11 3.44 -0.45
CA ASN A 4 -15.20 2.49 -0.20
C ASN A 4 -15.52 2.44 1.30
N LEU A 5 -16.77 2.74 1.63
CA LEU A 5 -17.32 2.79 3.01
C LEU A 5 -18.54 1.87 3.16
N SER A 6 -18.73 0.93 2.24
CA SER A 6 -19.92 0.06 2.23
C SER A 6 -19.82 -1.08 3.24
N MET A 7 -18.64 -1.69 3.37
CA MET A 7 -18.38 -2.86 4.20
C MET A 7 -16.98 -2.75 4.82
N PRO A 8 -16.75 -3.32 6.01
CA PRO A 8 -15.42 -3.41 6.57
C PRO A 8 -14.53 -4.30 5.69
N ASN A 9 -13.28 -3.90 5.52
CA ASN A 9 -12.25 -4.70 4.89
C ASN A 9 -11.72 -5.74 5.88
N PRO A 10 -11.86 -7.06 5.60
CA PRO A 10 -11.37 -8.10 6.49
C PRO A 10 -9.86 -8.01 6.75
N ALA A 11 -9.08 -7.49 5.77
CA ALA A 11 -7.65 -7.26 5.95
C ALA A 11 -7.37 -6.26 7.07
N LEU A 12 -8.06 -5.11 7.07
CA LEU A 12 -7.90 -4.11 8.12
C LEU A 12 -8.34 -4.65 9.48
N ILE A 13 -9.48 -5.37 9.55
CA ILE A 13 -9.91 -6.02 10.80
C ILE A 13 -8.82 -6.95 11.34
N SER A 14 -8.21 -7.74 10.46
CA SER A 14 -7.14 -8.65 10.85
C SER A 14 -5.93 -7.89 11.39
N ILE A 15 -5.51 -6.82 10.71
CA ILE A 15 -4.40 -5.96 11.15
C ILE A 15 -4.70 -5.28 12.49
N ILE A 16 -5.93 -4.81 12.73
CA ILE A 16 -6.34 -4.22 14.02
C ILE A 16 -6.13 -5.24 15.15
N ARG A 17 -6.53 -6.49 14.93
CA ARG A 17 -6.42 -7.56 15.94
C ARG A 17 -5.00 -8.06 16.14
N ASN A 18 -4.15 -7.95 15.12
CA ASN A 18 -2.76 -8.36 15.17
C ASN A 18 -1.91 -7.48 14.24
N PRO A 19 -1.32 -6.38 14.77
CA PRO A 19 -0.54 -5.43 14.00
C PRO A 19 0.87 -5.94 13.64
N HIS A 20 1.28 -7.10 14.17
CA HIS A 20 2.58 -7.72 13.87
C HIS A 20 2.57 -8.58 12.61
N GLN A 21 1.46 -8.62 11.88
CA GLN A 21 1.38 -9.31 10.60
C GLN A 21 2.26 -8.62 9.55
N VAL A 22 2.82 -9.39 8.62
CA VAL A 22 3.61 -8.85 7.52
C VAL A 22 2.69 -8.10 6.57
N ILE A 23 2.95 -6.81 6.37
CA ILE A 23 2.28 -5.98 5.37
C ILE A 23 3.30 -5.59 4.32
N THR A 24 3.10 -6.08 3.09
CA THR A 24 3.95 -5.69 1.97
C THR A 24 3.41 -4.43 1.32
N LEU A 25 4.28 -3.44 1.19
CA LEU A 25 3.98 -2.10 0.73
C LEU A 25 4.29 -1.94 -0.75
N ASP A 26 3.38 -1.28 -1.45
CA ASP A 26 3.63 -0.76 -2.78
C ASP A 26 4.52 0.50 -2.75
N ALA A 27 5.17 0.84 -3.87
CA ALA A 27 6.01 2.04 -4.01
C ALA A 27 5.23 3.32 -3.65
N ASN A 28 3.94 3.38 -3.98
CA ASN A 28 3.08 4.56 -3.75
C ASN A 28 2.79 4.85 -2.26
N PHE A 29 3.11 3.92 -1.35
CA PHE A 29 3.09 4.13 0.11
C PHE A 29 4.36 4.83 0.61
N LEU A 30 5.46 4.62 -0.09
CA LEU A 30 6.80 5.01 0.32
C LEU A 30 7.28 6.29 -0.36
N ILE A 31 6.75 6.55 -1.56
CA ILE A 31 7.05 7.75 -2.33
C ILE A 31 6.02 8.83 -2.01
N LYS A 32 6.50 10.02 -1.65
CA LYS A 32 5.65 11.19 -1.46
C LYS A 32 4.81 11.41 -2.72
N PRO A 33 3.48 11.59 -2.61
CA PRO A 33 2.68 11.88 -3.78
C PRO A 33 3.14 13.18 -4.43
N ASP A 34 3.22 13.17 -5.76
CA ASP A 34 3.40 14.37 -6.55
C ASP A 34 2.04 14.81 -7.11
N ARG A 35 1.63 16.03 -6.76
CA ARG A 35 0.46 16.70 -7.34
C ARG A 35 0.79 18.08 -7.88
N THR A 36 2.04 18.35 -8.23
CA THR A 36 2.50 19.62 -8.80
C THR A 36 1.70 20.05 -10.02
N VAL A 37 1.28 19.11 -10.86
CA VAL A 37 0.40 19.35 -12.03
C VAL A 37 -0.97 19.92 -11.62
N ARG A 38 -1.47 19.56 -10.44
CA ARG A 38 -2.81 19.94 -9.94
C ARG A 38 -2.77 21.03 -8.87
N ARG A 39 -1.61 21.31 -8.28
CA ARG A 39 -1.41 22.31 -7.23
C ARG A 39 0.01 22.87 -7.27
N LYS A 40 0.13 24.20 -7.39
CA LYS A 40 1.42 24.90 -7.40
C LYS A 40 2.27 24.71 -6.14
N ASN A 41 1.63 24.47 -4.99
CA ASN A 41 2.31 24.27 -3.71
C ASN A 41 2.18 22.81 -3.28
N ASP A 42 3.21 22.04 -3.61
CA ASP A 42 3.41 20.71 -3.05
C ASP A 42 4.02 20.80 -1.64
N PHE A 43 3.87 19.76 -0.83
CA PHE A 43 4.46 19.69 0.51
C PHE A 43 5.81 18.97 0.48
N LEU A 44 6.65 19.28 1.47
CA LEU A 44 7.99 18.72 1.57
C LEU A 44 7.96 17.24 1.93
N PHE A 45 9.01 16.52 1.57
CA PHE A 45 9.19 15.13 2.00
C PHE A 45 9.23 15.00 3.52
N SER A 46 9.86 15.93 4.24
CA SER A 46 9.88 15.93 5.71
C SER A 46 8.47 15.89 6.32
N THR A 47 7.54 16.67 5.76
CA THR A 47 6.14 16.65 6.18
C THR A 47 5.47 15.31 5.84
N PHE A 48 5.76 14.71 4.68
CA PHE A 48 5.27 13.35 4.37
C PHE A 48 5.82 12.31 5.33
N GLN A 49 7.11 12.39 5.64
CA GLN A 49 7.76 11.50 6.57
C GLN A 49 7.10 11.57 7.94
N GLU A 50 6.96 12.78 8.50
CA GLU A 50 6.41 13.00 9.85
C GLU A 50 4.95 12.55 9.99
N ILE A 51 4.11 12.80 8.99
CA ILE A 51 2.65 12.56 9.11
C ILE A 51 2.22 11.17 8.58
N TRP A 52 3.10 10.49 7.85
CA TRP A 52 2.78 9.22 7.19
C TRP A 52 3.81 8.15 7.48
N LEU A 53 5.07 8.31 7.02
CA LEU A 53 6.05 7.24 7.11
C LEU A 53 6.42 6.91 8.56
N ASP A 54 6.77 7.92 9.37
CA ASP A 54 7.15 7.71 10.77
C ASP A 54 6.01 7.02 11.57
N PRO A 55 4.74 7.47 11.50
CA PRO A 55 3.61 6.75 12.09
C PRO A 55 3.45 5.31 11.60
N ILE A 56 3.55 5.07 10.29
CA ILE A 56 3.45 3.73 9.70
C ILE A 56 4.51 2.80 10.30
N PHE A 57 5.78 3.22 10.31
CA PHE A 57 6.88 2.41 10.85
C PHE A 57 6.83 2.24 12.38
N ARG A 58 6.21 3.17 13.12
CA ARG A 58 5.98 2.99 14.57
C ARG A 58 4.85 2.01 14.86
N SER A 59 3.80 2.01 14.05
CA SER A 59 2.61 1.19 14.27
C SER A 59 2.75 -0.27 13.83
N PHE A 60 3.58 -0.53 12.83
CA PHE A 60 3.72 -1.86 12.23
C PHE A 60 5.17 -2.34 12.32
N SER A 61 5.39 -3.44 13.03
CA SER A 61 6.73 -4.01 13.24
C SER A 61 7.23 -4.87 12.08
N SER A 62 6.37 -5.15 11.08
CA SER A 62 6.64 -6.13 10.04
C SER A 62 6.22 -5.60 8.68
N LEU A 63 6.85 -4.49 8.29
CA LEU A 63 6.68 -3.91 6.97
C LEU A 63 7.66 -4.54 5.99
N ALA A 64 7.20 -4.77 4.77
CA ALA A 64 8.02 -5.34 3.72
C ALA A 64 7.85 -4.59 2.39
N VAL A 65 8.85 -4.72 1.53
CA VAL A 65 8.76 -4.40 0.10
C VAL A 65 9.34 -5.55 -0.69
N TYR A 66 8.95 -5.67 -1.95
CA TYR A 66 9.62 -6.57 -2.87
C TYR A 66 10.80 -5.86 -3.57
N GLU A 67 11.80 -6.62 -4.02
CA GLU A 67 13.04 -6.05 -4.56
C GLU A 67 12.84 -5.16 -5.80
N SER A 68 11.87 -5.45 -6.67
CA SER A 68 11.58 -4.54 -7.80
C SER A 68 11.01 -3.20 -7.35
N VAL A 69 10.16 -3.18 -6.31
CA VAL A 69 9.68 -1.94 -5.67
C VAL A 69 10.86 -1.20 -5.06
N TRP A 70 11.77 -1.91 -4.39
CA TRP A 70 12.99 -1.28 -3.88
C TRP A 70 13.77 -0.62 -5.03
N ASP A 71 14.02 -1.31 -6.13
CA ASP A 71 14.80 -0.80 -7.25
C ASP A 71 14.14 0.38 -7.98
N GLU A 72 12.82 0.46 -7.99
CA GLU A 72 12.05 1.55 -8.60
C GLU A 72 12.13 2.87 -7.84
N ILE A 73 12.41 2.81 -6.53
CA ILE A 73 12.49 4.03 -5.72
C ILE A 73 13.75 4.80 -6.09
N ILE A 74 13.54 5.87 -6.85
CA ILE A 74 14.57 6.79 -7.36
C ILE A 74 15.42 7.33 -6.19
N PRO A 75 16.76 7.46 -6.36
CA PRO A 75 17.63 8.10 -5.38
C PRO A 75 17.12 9.47 -4.93
N GLY A 76 17.00 9.66 -3.61
CA GLY A 76 16.44 10.88 -3.03
C GLY A 76 15.98 10.66 -1.59
N PRO A 77 15.21 11.62 -1.03
CA PRO A 77 14.77 11.55 0.37
C PRO A 77 14.02 10.27 0.73
N SER A 78 13.10 9.81 -0.14
CA SER A 78 12.37 8.55 0.08
C SER A 78 13.32 7.35 0.13
N LYS A 79 14.22 7.21 -0.85
CA LYS A 79 15.17 6.09 -0.89
C LYS A 79 16.10 6.09 0.33
N ASN A 80 16.57 7.27 0.75
CA ASN A 80 17.45 7.40 1.91
C ASN A 80 16.73 7.00 3.21
N TYR A 81 15.47 7.42 3.38
CA TYR A 81 14.67 7.07 4.54
C TYR A 81 14.42 5.55 4.63
N ILE A 82 14.00 4.94 3.51
CA ILE A 82 13.69 3.51 3.43
C ILE A 82 14.96 2.68 3.61
N ARG A 83 16.09 3.15 3.08
CA ARG A 83 17.40 2.53 3.32
C ARG A 83 17.77 2.53 4.80
N MET A 84 17.63 3.66 5.46
CA MET A 84 17.84 3.75 6.91
C MET A 84 16.96 2.74 7.67
N LYS A 85 15.66 2.64 7.32
CA LYS A 85 14.75 1.65 7.94
C LYS A 85 15.17 0.20 7.70
N HIS A 86 15.68 -0.11 6.51
CA HIS A 86 16.21 -1.44 6.22
C HIS A 86 17.53 -1.74 6.96
N GLU A 87 18.43 -0.77 7.06
CA GLU A 87 19.76 -0.92 7.66
C GLU A 87 19.78 -0.87 9.20
N ASN A 88 18.66 -0.48 9.83
CA ASN A 88 18.52 -0.49 11.28
C ASN A 88 18.68 -1.91 11.87
N ILE A 89 19.04 -2.00 13.15
CA ILE A 89 19.23 -3.26 13.87
C ILE A 89 18.35 -3.25 15.13
N PRO A 90 17.25 -4.04 15.19
CA PRO A 90 16.74 -4.91 14.12
C PRO A 90 16.17 -4.12 12.93
N SER A 91 16.13 -4.75 11.75
CA SER A 91 15.61 -4.12 10.53
C SER A 91 14.13 -3.81 10.68
N GLU A 92 13.73 -2.57 10.36
CA GLU A 92 12.33 -2.14 10.38
C GLU A 92 11.64 -2.36 9.02
N LEU A 93 12.40 -2.76 7.98
CA LEU A 93 11.88 -3.02 6.64
C LEU A 93 12.49 -4.28 6.02
N ILE A 94 11.63 -5.25 5.75
CA ILE A 94 11.98 -6.49 5.07
C ILE A 94 12.05 -6.24 3.56
N ILE A 95 13.07 -6.78 2.88
CA ILE A 95 13.13 -6.81 1.42
C ILE A 95 12.96 -8.25 0.97
N HIS A 96 11.82 -8.56 0.37
CA HIS A 96 11.54 -9.84 -0.26
C HIS A 96 12.32 -9.98 -1.57
N ARG A 97 12.91 -11.15 -1.79
CA ARG A 97 13.78 -11.41 -2.95
C ARG A 97 13.44 -12.74 -3.60
N ASP A 98 13.55 -12.79 -4.92
CA ASP A 98 13.39 -14.03 -5.68
C ASP A 98 14.42 -15.10 -5.30
N THR A 99 15.58 -14.69 -4.77
CA THR A 99 16.60 -15.61 -4.23
C THR A 99 16.11 -16.44 -3.03
N GLU A 100 15.00 -16.04 -2.40
CA GLU A 100 14.36 -16.75 -1.28
C GLU A 100 13.34 -17.80 -1.76
N LEU A 101 13.11 -17.90 -3.07
CA LEU A 101 12.20 -18.86 -3.69
C LEU A 101 12.94 -20.14 -4.06
N SER A 102 12.34 -21.28 -3.71
CA SER A 102 12.69 -22.57 -4.30
C SER A 102 12.37 -22.61 -5.80
N PRO A 103 12.95 -23.57 -6.56
CA PRO A 103 12.66 -23.69 -7.99
C PRO A 103 11.16 -23.88 -8.30
N SER A 104 10.41 -24.58 -7.45
CA SER A 104 8.96 -24.76 -7.61
C SER A 104 8.18 -23.48 -7.30
N GLU A 105 8.59 -22.73 -6.28
CA GLU A 105 8.00 -21.42 -5.97
C GLU A 105 8.25 -20.44 -7.12
N MET A 106 9.47 -20.42 -7.66
CA MET A 106 9.82 -19.61 -8.83
C MET A 106 8.96 -19.96 -10.06
N ALA A 107 8.76 -21.24 -10.35
CA ALA A 107 7.90 -21.68 -11.46
C ALA A 107 6.44 -21.23 -11.28
N LEU A 108 5.92 -21.33 -10.05
CA LEU A 108 4.57 -20.86 -9.73
C LEU A 108 4.45 -19.33 -9.84
N ARG A 109 5.44 -18.59 -9.32
CA ARG A 109 5.53 -17.13 -9.43
C ARG A 109 5.43 -16.70 -10.89
N ASN A 110 6.24 -17.29 -11.76
CA ASN A 110 6.26 -16.96 -13.19
C ASN A 110 4.91 -17.29 -13.87
N THR A 111 4.26 -18.38 -13.46
CA THR A 111 2.91 -18.73 -13.96
C THR A 111 1.86 -17.68 -13.57
N ILE A 112 1.93 -17.15 -12.34
CA ILE A 112 1.04 -16.07 -11.89
C ILE A 112 1.35 -14.78 -12.64
N GLU A 113 2.64 -14.47 -12.85
CA GLU A 113 3.09 -13.29 -13.60
C GLU A 113 2.52 -13.27 -15.01
N GLU A 114 2.58 -14.40 -15.73
CA GLU A 114 1.99 -14.56 -17.06
C GLU A 114 0.47 -14.37 -17.09
N ARG A 115 -0.24 -14.67 -15.99
CA ARG A 115 -1.70 -14.49 -15.89
C ARG A 115 -2.09 -13.04 -15.65
N ILE A 116 -1.29 -12.29 -14.90
CA ILE A 116 -1.64 -10.91 -14.51
C ILE A 116 -1.07 -9.85 -15.45
N SER A 117 0.07 -10.10 -16.09
CA SER A 117 0.71 -9.14 -17.00
C SER A 117 -0.18 -8.64 -18.15
N PRO A 118 -1.09 -9.43 -18.75
CA PRO A 118 -1.98 -8.92 -19.82
C PRO A 118 -3.00 -7.87 -19.33
N ARG A 119 -3.11 -7.65 -18.02
CA ARG A 119 -4.02 -6.70 -17.39
C ARG A 119 -3.29 -5.47 -16.84
N THR A 120 -1.99 -5.38 -17.05
CA THR A 120 -1.14 -4.27 -16.60
C THR A 120 -0.38 -3.69 -17.78
N LEU A 121 0.42 -2.66 -17.53
CA LEU A 121 1.38 -2.12 -18.49
C LEU A 121 2.72 -2.89 -18.48
N TYR A 122 2.85 -3.89 -17.59
CA TYR A 122 4.00 -4.74 -17.51
C TYR A 122 3.95 -5.86 -18.56
N ASN A 123 5.07 -6.07 -19.25
CA ASN A 123 5.28 -7.15 -20.19
C ASN A 123 6.37 -8.09 -19.65
N SER A 124 5.96 -9.28 -19.23
CA SER A 124 6.86 -10.30 -18.66
C SER A 124 7.95 -10.79 -19.63
N PHE A 125 7.74 -10.66 -20.95
CA PHE A 125 8.76 -11.02 -21.93
C PHE A 125 9.84 -9.93 -22.10
N LEU A 126 9.49 -8.66 -21.83
CA LEU A 126 10.39 -7.51 -21.98
C LEU A 126 10.97 -7.02 -20.65
N ASP A 127 10.36 -7.41 -19.52
CA ASP A 127 10.67 -6.93 -18.18
C ASP A 127 10.75 -5.39 -18.08
N ASN A 128 9.79 -4.70 -18.72
CA ASN A 128 9.73 -3.22 -18.70
C ASN A 128 9.40 -2.70 -17.29
N ALA A 129 9.66 -1.41 -17.06
CA ALA A 129 9.52 -0.82 -15.73
C ALA A 129 8.06 -0.55 -15.31
N ASP A 130 7.14 -0.38 -16.26
CA ASP A 130 5.75 -0.03 -15.96
C ASP A 130 5.03 -1.17 -15.24
N ASP A 131 4.34 -0.87 -14.14
CA ASP A 131 3.62 -1.81 -13.26
C ASP A 131 4.46 -3.01 -12.73
N ARG A 132 5.79 -2.97 -12.90
CA ARG A 132 6.68 -4.09 -12.57
C ARG A 132 6.76 -4.31 -11.06
N GLY A 133 6.83 -3.24 -10.28
CA GLY A 133 6.79 -3.25 -8.82
C GLY A 133 5.57 -4.01 -8.33
N GLU A 134 4.39 -3.62 -8.80
CA GLU A 134 3.10 -4.18 -8.43
C GLU A 134 2.98 -5.65 -8.85
N VAL A 135 3.27 -5.95 -10.12
CA VAL A 135 3.17 -7.32 -10.67
C VAL A 135 4.08 -8.27 -9.92
N LYS A 136 5.38 -7.97 -9.82
CA LYS A 136 6.33 -8.90 -9.21
C LYS A 136 6.07 -9.07 -7.71
N THR A 137 5.64 -8.00 -7.02
CA THR A 137 5.21 -8.08 -5.63
C THR A 137 4.05 -9.06 -5.46
N LEU A 138 2.96 -8.87 -6.21
CA LEU A 138 1.76 -9.72 -6.09
C LEU A 138 2.06 -11.20 -6.35
N CYS A 139 2.88 -11.49 -7.37
CA CYS A 139 3.32 -12.86 -7.67
C CYS A 139 4.08 -13.48 -6.49
N TYR A 140 5.03 -12.75 -5.91
CA TYR A 140 5.80 -13.23 -4.76
C TYR A 140 4.90 -13.49 -3.55
N LEU A 141 3.99 -12.57 -3.23
CA LEU A 141 3.07 -12.70 -2.09
C LEU A 141 2.19 -13.94 -2.22
N ALA A 142 1.62 -14.17 -3.41
CA ALA A 142 0.75 -15.31 -3.67
C ALA A 142 1.47 -16.63 -3.40
N VAL A 143 2.72 -16.75 -3.86
CA VAL A 143 3.54 -17.96 -3.74
C VAL A 143 4.01 -18.21 -2.31
N LYS A 144 4.45 -17.17 -1.60
CA LYS A 144 4.87 -17.30 -0.19
C LYS A 144 3.69 -17.43 0.78
N GLY A 145 2.46 -17.22 0.31
CA GLY A 145 1.28 -17.19 1.17
C GLY A 145 1.22 -15.96 2.07
N LEU A 146 1.84 -14.84 1.66
CA LEU A 146 1.76 -13.58 2.37
C LEU A 146 0.43 -12.89 2.04
N LEU A 147 -0.28 -12.45 3.09
CA LEU A 147 -1.70 -12.15 2.97
C LEU A 147 -1.99 -10.70 2.58
N TYR A 148 -1.15 -9.73 2.94
CA TYR A 148 -1.53 -8.32 2.86
C TYR A 148 -0.64 -7.52 1.93
N PHE A 149 -1.29 -6.89 0.96
CA PHE A 149 -0.68 -5.93 0.07
C PHE A 149 -1.30 -4.55 0.27
N ALA A 150 -0.50 -3.56 0.66
CA ALA A 150 -0.94 -2.20 0.86
C ALA A 150 -0.66 -1.35 -0.39
N ALA A 151 -1.72 -0.89 -1.06
CA ALA A 151 -1.62 -0.17 -2.33
C ALA A 151 -2.60 1.01 -2.45
N HIS A 152 -2.17 2.03 -3.19
CA HIS A 152 -2.97 3.20 -3.58
C HIS A 152 -3.12 3.27 -5.11
N ASP A 153 -2.90 2.15 -5.80
CA ASP A 153 -3.07 2.02 -7.25
C ASP A 153 -4.34 1.21 -7.58
N SER A 154 -5.20 1.74 -8.45
CA SER A 154 -6.48 1.10 -8.76
C SER A 154 -6.35 -0.15 -9.64
N ASN A 155 -5.29 -0.29 -10.42
CA ASN A 155 -5.06 -1.46 -11.25
C ASN A 155 -4.58 -2.61 -10.37
N ALA A 156 -3.59 -2.35 -9.50
CA ALA A 156 -3.08 -3.34 -8.56
C ALA A 156 -4.17 -3.85 -7.60
N LEU A 157 -5.01 -2.95 -7.08
CA LEU A 157 -6.15 -3.33 -6.25
C LEU A 157 -7.15 -4.22 -7.00
N GLN A 158 -7.43 -3.93 -8.28
CA GLN A 158 -8.35 -4.72 -9.08
C GLN A 158 -7.82 -6.13 -9.38
N LEU A 159 -6.51 -6.31 -9.55
CA LEU A 159 -5.91 -7.65 -9.74
C LEU A 159 -6.22 -8.59 -8.56
N ILE A 160 -6.27 -8.06 -7.35
CA ILE A 160 -6.65 -8.78 -6.13
C ILE A 160 -8.17 -8.93 -6.04
N GLU A 161 -8.90 -7.82 -6.12
CA GLU A 161 -10.36 -7.79 -5.88
C GLU A 161 -11.15 -8.63 -6.90
N LYS A 162 -10.68 -8.71 -8.14
CA LYS A 162 -11.28 -9.49 -9.23
C LYS A 162 -10.55 -10.79 -9.48
N SER A 163 -9.73 -11.26 -8.52
CA SER A 163 -8.86 -12.44 -8.69
C SER A 163 -9.58 -13.67 -9.25
N LYS A 164 -10.77 -13.97 -8.73
CA LYS A 164 -11.63 -15.06 -9.22
C LYS A 164 -12.18 -14.82 -10.62
N GLU A 165 -12.69 -13.63 -10.89
CA GLU A 165 -13.27 -13.25 -12.18
C GLU A 165 -12.21 -13.30 -13.29
N TRP A 166 -10.99 -12.88 -12.96
CA TRP A 166 -9.89 -12.72 -13.90
C TRP A 166 -8.91 -13.88 -13.90
N ALA A 167 -9.13 -14.88 -13.04
CA ALA A 167 -8.25 -16.02 -12.82
C ALA A 167 -6.78 -15.61 -12.58
N THR A 168 -6.56 -14.55 -11.79
CA THR A 168 -5.21 -14.01 -11.54
C THR A 168 -4.35 -14.93 -10.67
N GLY A 169 -4.98 -15.80 -9.87
CA GLY A 169 -4.28 -16.64 -8.89
C GLY A 169 -3.87 -15.89 -7.61
N LEU A 170 -4.46 -14.71 -7.36
CA LEU A 170 -4.20 -13.88 -6.19
C LEU A 170 -5.30 -14.04 -5.10
N ASP A 171 -6.05 -15.13 -5.13
CA ASP A 171 -7.25 -15.36 -4.30
C ASP A 171 -6.99 -15.34 -2.79
N ASN A 172 -5.74 -15.60 -2.38
CA ASN A 172 -5.29 -15.61 -1.00
C ASN A 172 -4.77 -14.26 -0.50
N ILE A 173 -4.58 -13.28 -1.40
CA ILE A 173 -4.12 -11.94 -1.06
C ILE A 173 -5.32 -11.06 -0.75
N GLN A 174 -5.18 -10.21 0.27
CA GLN A 174 -6.12 -9.17 0.58
C GLN A 174 -5.43 -7.80 0.48
N ALA A 175 -6.11 -6.89 -0.20
CA ALA A 175 -5.63 -5.54 -0.36
C ALA A 175 -5.95 -4.68 0.88
N ILE A 176 -5.01 -3.83 1.27
CA ILE A 176 -5.21 -2.77 2.26
C ILE A 176 -5.04 -1.44 1.54
N ARG A 177 -6.03 -0.56 1.67
CA ARG A 177 -6.01 0.74 1.01
C ARG A 177 -5.38 1.79 1.92
N MET A 178 -4.71 2.76 1.33
CA MET A 178 -4.04 3.81 2.10
C MET A 178 -4.99 4.55 3.06
N TYR A 179 -6.25 4.83 2.66
CA TYR A 179 -7.21 5.49 3.55
C TYR A 179 -7.60 4.64 4.77
N GLU A 180 -7.49 3.30 4.69
CA GLU A 180 -7.77 2.39 5.80
C GLU A 180 -6.67 2.49 6.85
N LEU A 181 -5.41 2.50 6.41
CA LEU A 181 -4.28 2.74 7.32
C LEU A 181 -4.27 4.19 7.86
N MET A 182 -4.70 5.17 7.08
CA MET A 182 -4.87 6.55 7.59
C MET A 182 -5.89 6.61 8.73
N TYR A 183 -7.01 5.91 8.60
CA TYR A 183 -7.99 5.79 9.68
C TYR A 183 -7.41 5.06 10.89
N TYR A 184 -6.75 3.91 10.68
CA TYR A 184 -6.08 3.15 11.74
C TYR A 184 -5.13 4.02 12.56
N LEU A 185 -4.19 4.70 11.90
CA LEU A 185 -3.18 5.54 12.55
C LEU A 185 -3.83 6.69 13.34
N PHE A 186 -4.84 7.33 12.76
CA PHE A 186 -5.53 8.42 13.44
C PHE A 186 -6.33 7.92 14.65
N HIS A 187 -7.02 6.78 14.52
CA HIS A 187 -7.80 6.18 15.60
C HIS A 187 -6.91 5.74 16.78
N GLN A 188 -5.71 5.23 16.50
CA GLN A 188 -4.68 4.88 17.50
C GLN A 188 -3.97 6.10 18.11
N GLY A 189 -4.26 7.32 17.67
CA GLY A 189 -3.62 8.54 18.19
C GLY A 189 -2.19 8.78 17.70
N GLU A 190 -1.74 8.07 16.66
CA GLU A 190 -0.37 8.16 16.12
C GLU A 190 -0.10 9.45 15.36
N VAL A 191 -1.17 10.10 14.87
CA VAL A 191 -1.10 11.31 14.05
C VAL A 191 -2.12 12.32 14.52
N GLN A 192 -1.69 13.58 14.64
CA GLN A 192 -2.60 14.68 14.98
C GLN A 192 -3.67 14.87 13.89
N LYS A 193 -4.87 15.29 14.32
CA LYS A 193 -6.04 15.45 13.46
C LYS A 193 -5.76 16.35 12.25
N GLU A 194 -5.08 17.46 12.45
CA GLU A 194 -4.79 18.46 11.42
C GLU A 194 -3.89 17.86 10.33
N ASN A 195 -2.89 17.07 10.74
CA ASN A 195 -1.94 16.40 9.86
C ASN A 195 -2.60 15.28 9.05
N MET A 196 -3.40 14.42 9.70
CA MET A 196 -4.09 13.36 8.98
C MET A 196 -5.16 13.91 8.04
N LYS A 197 -5.92 14.93 8.48
CA LYS A 197 -6.86 15.67 7.64
C LYS A 197 -6.18 16.29 6.43
N PHE A 198 -4.99 16.87 6.61
CA PHE A 198 -4.21 17.42 5.51
C PHE A 198 -3.84 16.33 4.50
N LEU A 199 -3.28 15.21 4.95
CA LEU A 199 -2.91 14.10 4.07
C LEU A 199 -4.13 13.53 3.33
N TYR A 200 -5.26 13.37 4.02
CA TYR A 200 -6.50 12.85 3.43
C TYR A 200 -6.99 13.77 2.33
N LYS A 201 -7.07 15.08 2.61
CA LYS A 201 -7.45 16.06 1.60
C LYS A 201 -6.51 16.02 0.42
N TYR A 202 -5.20 15.97 0.67
CA TYR A 202 -4.20 15.92 -0.38
C TYR A 202 -4.37 14.68 -1.26
N ARG A 203 -4.68 13.50 -0.70
CA ARG A 203 -4.78 12.23 -1.44
C ARG A 203 -6.15 11.91 -2.03
N TYR A 204 -7.24 12.37 -1.42
CA TYR A 204 -8.60 11.89 -1.73
C TYR A 204 -9.63 12.98 -1.96
N HIS A 205 -9.34 14.24 -1.65
CA HIS A 205 -10.35 15.30 -1.61
C HIS A 205 -9.77 16.67 -2.03
N LEU A 206 -8.89 16.67 -3.03
CA LEU A 206 -8.19 17.88 -3.49
C LEU A 206 -8.89 18.51 -4.71
N THR A 207 -9.19 17.69 -5.72
CA THR A 207 -9.81 18.12 -6.98
C THR A 207 -11.34 18.15 -6.90
N GLU A 208 -12.01 18.91 -7.78
CA GLU A 208 -13.48 18.96 -7.82
C GLU A 208 -14.11 17.58 -8.07
N TYR A 209 -13.47 16.74 -8.87
CA TYR A 209 -13.92 15.36 -9.07
C TYR A 209 -13.83 14.55 -7.77
N GLU A 210 -12.69 14.61 -7.09
CA GLU A 210 -12.48 13.93 -5.81
C GLU A 210 -13.45 14.41 -4.72
N LYS A 211 -13.76 15.71 -4.66
CA LYS A 211 -14.74 16.28 -3.72
C LYS A 211 -16.18 15.82 -3.99
N LYS A 212 -16.50 15.47 -5.25
CA LYS A 212 -17.81 14.91 -5.62
C LYS A 212 -17.91 13.43 -5.27
N GLU A 213 -16.81 12.68 -5.44
CA GLU A 213 -16.78 11.23 -5.21
C GLU A 213 -16.53 10.82 -3.76
N ASN A 214 -15.77 11.62 -3.01
CA ASN A 214 -15.32 11.26 -1.67
C ASN A 214 -15.85 12.25 -0.63
N LEU A 215 -16.13 11.73 0.57
CA LEU A 215 -16.61 12.53 1.70
C LEU A 215 -15.52 13.50 2.21
N PRO A 216 -15.88 14.66 2.79
CA PRO A 216 -14.93 15.47 3.51
C PRO A 216 -14.44 14.75 4.77
N TRP A 217 -13.26 15.13 5.27
CA TRP A 217 -12.56 14.43 6.36
C TRP A 217 -13.42 14.02 7.57
N ASN A 218 -14.25 14.92 8.10
CA ASN A 218 -15.04 14.61 9.29
C ASN A 218 -16.09 13.52 9.02
N ASP A 219 -16.75 13.59 7.86
CA ASP A 219 -17.77 12.61 7.46
C ASP A 219 -17.12 11.29 7.07
N PHE A 220 -15.97 11.34 6.39
CA PHE A 220 -15.12 10.17 6.14
C PHE A 220 -14.75 9.46 7.45
N TYR A 221 -14.23 10.20 8.44
CA TYR A 221 -13.83 9.62 9.72
C TYR A 221 -15.04 9.00 10.44
N GLN A 222 -16.15 9.72 10.56
CA GLN A 222 -17.36 9.18 11.20
C GLN A 222 -17.89 7.92 10.49
N ALA A 223 -17.81 7.87 9.16
CA ALA A 223 -18.22 6.69 8.41
C ALA A 223 -17.28 5.50 8.67
N MET A 224 -15.97 5.71 8.65
CA MET A 224 -14.99 4.67 9.01
C MET A 224 -15.18 4.20 10.46
N ASP A 225 -15.44 5.13 11.39
CA ASP A 225 -15.62 4.83 12.81
C ASP A 225 -16.86 3.95 13.06
N ARG A 226 -17.96 4.20 12.36
CA ARG A 226 -19.14 3.32 12.40
C ARG A 226 -18.86 1.90 11.90
N ILE A 227 -17.91 1.74 10.99
CA ILE A 227 -17.56 0.45 10.40
C ILE A 227 -16.56 -0.31 11.29
N TYR A 228 -15.62 0.40 11.92
CA TYR A 228 -14.45 -0.23 12.52
C TYR A 228 -14.28 -0.06 14.04
N SER A 229 -14.96 0.89 14.67
CA SER A 229 -14.76 1.20 16.11
C SER A 229 -14.90 -0.02 17.02
N SER A 230 -15.83 -0.93 16.72
CA SER A 230 -16.05 -2.15 17.50
C SER A 230 -14.94 -3.20 17.37
N TYR A 231 -13.90 -2.97 16.56
CA TYR A 231 -12.73 -3.85 16.46
C TYR A 231 -11.51 -3.34 17.22
N PHE A 232 -11.55 -2.08 17.69
CA PHE A 232 -10.53 -1.51 18.56
C PHE A 232 -11.01 -1.66 20.01
N ASP A 233 -10.67 -2.79 20.62
CA ASP A 233 -10.95 -3.06 22.04
C ASP A 233 -10.08 -2.18 22.97
#